data_AF-A0A7V0VDI9-F1
#
_entry.id   AF-A0A7V0VDI9-F1
#
_cell.length_a   1.000
_cell.length_b   1.000
_cell.length_c   1.000
_cell.angle_alpha   90.00
_cell.angle_beta   90.00
_cell.angle_gamma   90.00
#
_symmetry.space_group_name_H-M   'P 1'
#
loop_
_entity.id
_entity.type
_entity.pdbx_description
1 polymer ?
#
loop_
_entity_poly.entity_id
_entity_poly.type
_entity_poly.pdbx_seq_one_letter_code
_entity_poly.pdbx_strand_id
1 'polypeptide(L)'
;MKIILILFLFISEINSQVKDVFEFGSKINDYIASCFYKSNDKELNINQMDSIFSFALSIADSNIADALLFCSVGSMTYPVFKVKLPYLNFVIPFSVFTEYDSEKMKKKASNLPHKLFDDSPDTEFGDKDKVVHFFSSAYFSYLFGYSFAVHIGYFVEEFEESFKIDGKVDERDLKINELGARFGQELNYKIIFPSFILAKERSLTYGKNINN
;
A
#
# COMPACT_ATOMS: atom_id res chain seq x y z
N MET A 1 -31.70 -20.33 24.76
CA MET A 1 -31.58 -18.97 24.19
C MET A 1 -30.97 -17.91 25.12
N LYS A 2 -30.98 -18.05 26.45
CA LYS A 2 -30.37 -17.03 27.35
C LYS A 2 -28.84 -17.13 27.54
N ILE A 3 -28.22 -18.26 27.18
CA ILE A 3 -26.76 -18.47 27.34
C ILE A 3 -25.94 -17.90 26.16
N ILE A 4 -26.54 -17.78 24.97
CA ILE A 4 -25.86 -17.27 23.77
C ILE A 4 -25.60 -15.76 23.85
N LEU A 5 -26.46 -15.02 24.56
CA LEU A 5 -26.30 -13.56 24.72
C LEU A 5 -25.12 -13.19 25.64
N ILE A 6 -24.75 -14.07 26.58
CA ILE A 6 -23.63 -13.84 27.50
C ILE A 6 -22.29 -14.05 26.77
N LEU A 7 -22.22 -14.94 25.77
CA LEU A 7 -21.01 -15.12 24.97
C LEU A 7 -20.67 -13.89 24.12
N PHE A 8 -21.69 -13.14 23.66
CA PHE A 8 -21.48 -11.91 22.88
C PHE A 8 -21.01 -10.72 23.73
N LEU A 9 -21.28 -10.71 25.04
CA LEU A 9 -20.86 -9.64 25.95
C LEU A 9 -19.41 -9.82 26.45
N PHE A 10 -18.80 -11.00 26.26
CA PHE A 10 -17.39 -11.23 26.62
C PHE A 10 -16.40 -10.99 25.47
N ILE A 11 -16.87 -10.67 24.25
CA ILE A 11 -15.99 -10.36 23.11
C ILE A 11 -15.55 -8.88 23.11
N SER A 12 -16.19 -8.02 23.90
CA SER A 12 -15.91 -6.58 23.94
C SER A 12 -14.71 -6.18 24.82
N GLU A 13 -14.03 -7.11 25.48
CA GLU A 13 -12.80 -6.84 26.25
C GLU A 13 -11.54 -7.43 25.60
N ILE A 14 -11.54 -7.59 24.28
CA ILE A 14 -10.27 -7.59 23.56
C ILE A 14 -9.79 -6.14 23.60
N ASN A 15 -8.95 -5.82 24.58
CA ASN A 15 -8.12 -4.63 24.54
C ASN A 15 -7.50 -4.57 23.14
N SER A 16 -7.99 -3.68 22.30
CA SER A 16 -7.42 -3.44 20.97
C SER A 16 -6.02 -2.88 21.20
N GLN A 17 -5.03 -3.76 21.24
CA GLN A 17 -3.62 -3.39 21.17
C GLN A 17 -3.24 -2.89 19.77
N VAL A 18 -4.21 -2.77 18.85
CA VAL A 18 -4.01 -2.13 17.56
C VAL A 18 -3.69 -0.67 17.83
N LYS A 19 -2.41 -0.34 17.72
CA LYS A 19 -1.90 1.02 17.60
C LYS A 19 -2.77 1.78 16.60
N ASP A 20 -3.07 3.05 16.89
CA ASP A 20 -3.94 3.85 16.01
C ASP A 20 -3.35 3.91 14.59
N VAL A 21 -3.98 3.19 13.68
CA VAL A 21 -3.51 3.03 12.30
C VAL A 21 -3.37 4.37 11.60
N PHE A 22 -4.24 5.33 11.90
CA PHE A 22 -4.20 6.65 11.29
C PHE A 22 -3.09 7.51 11.91
N GLU A 23 -2.88 7.43 13.22
CA GLU A 23 -1.75 8.11 13.88
C GLU A 23 -0.41 7.60 13.34
N PHE A 24 -0.22 6.28 13.28
CA PHE A 24 1.04 5.70 12.82
C PHE A 24 1.21 5.80 11.29
N GLY A 25 0.12 5.73 10.52
CA GLY A 25 0.13 6.08 9.10
C GLY A 25 0.54 7.53 8.86
N SER A 26 0.11 8.46 9.73
CA SER A 26 0.55 9.86 9.70
C SER A 26 2.05 10.01 9.99
N LYS A 27 2.61 9.20 10.90
CA LYS A 27 4.07 9.16 11.13
C LYS A 27 4.86 8.71 9.90
N ILE A 28 4.35 7.71 9.16
CA ILE A 28 4.95 7.30 7.88
C ILE A 28 4.90 8.44 6.86
N ASN A 29 3.79 9.18 6.84
CA ASN A 29 3.61 10.33 5.96
C ASN A 29 4.67 11.41 6.22
N ASP A 30 4.84 11.78 7.49
CA ASP A 30 5.83 12.75 7.95
C ASP A 30 7.25 12.30 7.62
N TYR A 31 7.54 10.99 7.76
CA TYR A 31 8.83 10.41 7.37
C TYR A 31 9.11 10.56 5.88
N ILE A 32 8.16 10.21 5.00
CA ILE A 32 8.32 10.37 3.54
C ILE A 32 8.48 11.85 3.15
N ALA A 33 7.70 12.74 3.76
CA ALA A 33 7.77 14.18 3.51
C ALA A 33 9.12 14.80 3.93
N SER A 34 9.77 14.26 4.97
CA SER A 34 10.97 14.85 5.56
C SER A 34 12.28 14.21 5.09
N CYS A 35 12.30 12.89 4.89
CA CYS A 35 13.53 12.14 4.66
C CYS A 35 13.85 11.91 3.19
N PHE A 36 12.87 12.01 2.29
CA PHE A 36 13.07 11.74 0.88
C PHE A 36 13.04 13.00 0.02
N TYR A 37 13.56 12.84 -1.18
CA TYR A 37 13.45 13.80 -2.27
C TYR A 37 13.04 13.04 -3.52
N LYS A 38 12.34 13.73 -4.42
CA LYS A 38 11.98 13.20 -5.73
C LYS A 38 13.25 12.79 -6.48
N SER A 39 13.30 11.55 -6.93
CA SER A 39 14.42 11.03 -7.72
C SER A 39 13.91 10.34 -8.98
N ASN A 40 14.58 10.58 -10.11
CA ASN A 40 14.33 9.82 -11.34
C ASN A 40 15.15 8.53 -11.43
N ASP A 41 15.92 8.20 -10.39
CA ASP A 41 16.67 6.95 -10.27
C ASP A 41 15.78 5.85 -9.69
N LYS A 42 15.48 4.84 -10.50
CA LYS A 42 14.65 3.68 -10.10
C LYS A 42 15.22 2.93 -8.90
N GLU A 43 16.54 2.74 -8.82
CA GLU A 43 17.15 2.01 -7.71
C GLU A 43 16.99 2.78 -6.41
N LEU A 44 17.15 4.11 -6.46
CA LEU A 44 16.86 4.96 -5.32
C LEU A 44 15.38 4.92 -4.90
N ASN A 45 14.44 4.90 -5.86
CA ASN A 45 13.01 4.76 -5.58
C ASN A 45 12.67 3.42 -4.89
N ILE A 46 13.29 2.32 -5.35
CA ILE A 46 13.14 1.01 -4.73
C ILE A 46 13.72 1.01 -3.31
N ASN A 47 14.90 1.60 -3.09
CA ASN A 47 15.52 1.72 -1.77
C ASN A 47 14.71 2.62 -0.82
N GLN A 48 13.96 3.59 -1.34
CA GLN A 48 13.00 4.36 -0.55
C GLN A 48 11.86 3.49 -0.03
N MET A 49 11.39 2.49 -0.77
CA MET A 49 10.40 1.52 -0.26
C MET A 49 10.97 0.71 0.92
N ASP A 50 12.23 0.30 0.85
CA ASP A 50 12.92 -0.37 1.96
C ASP A 50 13.00 0.54 3.19
N SER A 51 13.30 1.82 2.98
CA SER A 51 13.39 2.81 4.05
C SER A 51 12.03 3.06 4.71
N ILE A 52 10.94 3.13 3.93
CA ILE A 52 9.56 3.22 4.44
C ILE A 52 9.25 2.02 5.32
N PHE A 53 9.51 0.81 4.82
CA PHE A 53 9.22 -0.42 5.57
C PHE A 53 10.06 -0.55 6.83
N SER A 54 11.35 -0.20 6.76
CA SER A 54 12.27 -0.19 7.90
C SER A 54 11.80 0.77 8.99
N PHE A 55 11.41 1.98 8.60
CA PHE A 55 10.87 2.96 9.54
C PHE A 55 9.56 2.47 10.15
N ALA A 56 8.66 1.87 9.35
CA ALA A 56 7.42 1.29 9.84
C ALA A 56 7.67 0.16 10.86
N LEU A 57 8.61 -0.75 10.59
CA LEU A 57 9.03 -1.77 11.56
C LEU A 57 9.53 -1.15 12.87
N SER A 58 10.29 -0.05 12.78
CA SER A 58 10.82 0.62 13.98
C SER A 58 9.70 1.18 14.87
N ILE A 59 8.67 1.81 14.29
CA ILE A 59 7.54 2.37 15.06
C ILE A 59 6.48 1.32 15.42
N ALA A 60 6.50 0.17 14.74
CA ALA A 60 5.64 -0.99 15.00
C ALA A 60 6.22 -1.97 16.02
N ASP A 61 7.34 -1.65 16.68
CA ASP A 61 8.03 -2.58 17.60
C ASP A 61 8.35 -3.93 16.93
N SER A 62 8.76 -3.90 15.66
CA SER A 62 9.00 -5.07 14.80
C SER A 62 7.78 -5.95 14.52
N ASN A 63 6.55 -5.51 14.84
CA ASN A 63 5.34 -6.17 14.38
C ASN A 63 5.15 -5.95 12.87
N ILE A 64 5.28 -7.02 12.09
CA ILE A 64 5.20 -6.98 10.62
C ILE A 64 3.80 -6.58 10.13
N ALA A 65 2.73 -7.12 10.74
CA ALA A 65 1.37 -6.81 10.32
C ALA A 65 1.07 -5.33 10.49
N ASP A 66 1.40 -4.77 11.65
CA ASP A 66 1.24 -3.35 11.95
C ASP A 66 2.11 -2.49 11.02
N ALA A 67 3.37 -2.88 10.80
CA ALA A 67 4.26 -2.15 9.90
C ALA A 67 3.71 -2.08 8.47
N LEU A 68 3.20 -3.20 7.93
CA LEU A 68 2.60 -3.24 6.60
C LEU A 68 1.32 -2.39 6.54
N LEU A 69 0.49 -2.42 7.58
CA LEU A 69 -0.71 -1.60 7.67
C LEU A 69 -0.39 -0.11 7.73
N PHE A 70 0.60 0.29 8.53
CA PHE A 70 1.07 1.68 8.60
C PHE A 70 1.65 2.15 7.28
N CYS A 71 2.44 1.30 6.60
CA CYS A 71 2.94 1.61 5.25
C CYS A 71 1.79 1.81 4.26
N SER A 72 0.76 0.96 4.31
CA SER A 72 -0.41 1.04 3.43
C SER A 72 -1.12 2.38 3.59
N VAL A 73 -1.49 2.75 4.82
CA VAL A 73 -2.18 4.03 5.08
C VAL A 73 -1.26 5.23 4.83
N GLY A 74 0.00 5.16 5.28
CA GLY A 74 0.96 6.25 5.14
C GLY A 74 1.37 6.57 3.70
N SER A 75 1.33 5.57 2.82
CA SER A 75 1.72 5.72 1.40
C SER A 75 0.58 6.23 0.51
N MET A 76 -0.68 6.24 0.97
CA MET A 76 -1.83 6.74 0.18
C MET A 76 -1.57 8.13 -0.43
N THR A 77 -1.60 8.25 -1.75
CA THR A 77 -1.22 9.47 -2.48
C THR A 77 -2.08 10.68 -2.18
N TYR A 78 -3.35 10.47 -1.82
CA TYR A 78 -4.31 11.53 -1.54
C TYR A 78 -5.00 11.30 -0.19
N PRO A 79 -5.25 12.38 0.57
CA PRO A 79 -6.02 12.28 1.81
C PRO A 79 -7.52 12.11 1.57
N VAL A 80 -8.00 12.54 0.39
CA VAL A 80 -9.40 12.49 -0.02
C VAL A 80 -9.52 11.90 -1.42
N PHE A 81 -10.36 10.88 -1.56
CA PHE A 81 -10.70 10.26 -2.84
C PHE A 81 -12.11 10.66 -3.26
N LYS A 82 -12.32 10.84 -4.57
CA LYS A 82 -13.64 11.11 -5.14
C LYS A 82 -14.22 9.81 -5.69
N VAL A 83 -15.29 9.33 -5.06
CA VAL A 83 -15.98 8.11 -5.47
C VAL A 83 -17.23 8.49 -6.25
N LYS A 84 -17.34 8.05 -7.50
CA LYS A 84 -18.56 8.21 -8.29
C LYS A 84 -19.45 6.99 -8.06
N LEU A 85 -20.67 7.20 -7.55
CA LEU A 85 -21.64 6.12 -7.42
C LEU A 85 -22.16 5.71 -8.81
N PRO A 86 -22.08 4.43 -9.18
CA PRO A 86 -22.69 3.91 -10.40
C PRO A 86 -24.16 4.28 -10.45
N TYR A 87 -24.66 4.62 -11.65
CA TYR A 87 -26.06 4.93 -11.94
C TYR A 87 -26.66 6.21 -11.31
N LEU A 88 -26.02 6.81 -10.28
CA LEU A 88 -26.54 8.00 -9.60
C LEU A 88 -25.85 9.31 -9.99
N ASN A 89 -24.79 9.27 -10.83
CA ASN A 89 -23.98 10.45 -11.23
C ASN A 89 -23.59 11.38 -10.07
N PHE A 90 -23.55 10.83 -8.85
CA PHE A 90 -23.23 11.54 -7.63
C PHE A 90 -21.79 11.24 -7.23
N VAL A 91 -21.03 12.27 -6.84
CA VAL A 91 -19.63 12.15 -6.43
C VAL A 91 -19.52 12.42 -4.94
N ILE A 92 -19.04 11.43 -4.19
CA ILE A 92 -18.85 11.51 -2.74
C ILE A 92 -17.36 11.70 -2.46
N PRO A 93 -16.96 12.76 -1.73
CA PRO A 93 -15.62 12.86 -1.18
C PRO A 93 -15.48 11.89 0.01
N PHE A 94 -14.49 11.01 -0.04
CA PHE A 94 -14.13 10.10 1.04
C PHE A 94 -12.77 10.50 1.60
N SER A 95 -12.73 10.94 2.86
CA SER A 95 -11.48 11.30 3.55
C SER A 95 -10.98 10.14 4.39
N VAL A 96 -9.71 9.76 4.22
CA VAL A 96 -9.08 8.72 5.05
C VAL A 96 -8.62 9.29 6.39
N PHE A 97 -8.22 10.56 6.41
CA PHE A 97 -7.77 11.24 7.62
C PHE A 97 -8.84 12.23 8.10
N THR A 98 -9.07 12.29 9.41
CA THR A 98 -9.96 13.28 10.03
C THR A 98 -9.39 14.69 9.90
N GLU A 99 -8.08 14.83 10.08
CA GLU A 99 -7.32 16.07 9.89
C GLU A 99 -5.99 15.74 9.20
N TYR A 100 -5.51 16.63 8.33
CA TYR A 100 -4.21 16.50 7.69
C TYR A 100 -3.59 17.87 7.38
N ASP A 101 -2.26 17.97 7.49
CA ASP A 101 -1.51 19.14 7.07
C ASP A 101 -1.34 19.13 5.54
N SER A 102 -2.01 20.05 4.86
CA SER A 102 -2.02 20.11 3.40
C SER A 102 -0.63 20.32 2.76
N GLU A 103 0.28 21.03 3.43
CA GLU A 103 1.63 21.29 2.92
C GLU A 103 2.47 20.03 3.05
N LYS A 104 2.44 19.38 4.21
CA LYS A 104 3.09 18.09 4.42
C LYS A 104 2.56 17.02 3.47
N MET A 105 1.24 16.96 3.21
CA MET A 105 0.67 16.01 2.26
C MET A 105 1.19 16.22 0.85
N LYS A 106 1.27 17.48 0.39
CA LYS A 106 1.83 17.81 -0.92
C LYS A 106 3.29 17.41 -1.01
N LYS A 107 4.08 17.69 0.04
CA LYS A 107 5.49 17.31 0.11
C LYS A 107 5.68 15.79 0.12
N LYS A 108 4.86 15.07 0.88
CA LYS A 108 4.85 13.61 0.85
C LYS A 108 4.52 13.10 -0.54
N ALA A 109 3.46 13.60 -1.16
CA ALA A 109 3.05 13.21 -2.50
C ALA A 109 4.12 13.52 -3.55
N SER A 110 4.92 14.58 -3.40
CA SER A 110 6.04 14.85 -4.30
C SER A 110 7.22 13.89 -4.10
N ASN A 111 7.40 13.41 -2.88
CA ASN A 111 8.54 12.59 -2.44
C ASN A 111 8.30 11.08 -2.50
N LEU A 112 7.05 10.65 -2.70
CA LEU A 112 6.74 9.22 -2.86
C LEU A 112 7.52 8.62 -4.04
N PRO A 113 7.99 7.37 -3.91
CA PRO A 113 8.59 6.64 -5.02
C PRO A 113 7.67 6.64 -6.24
N HIS A 114 8.19 7.05 -7.41
CA HIS A 114 7.42 7.20 -8.64
C HIS A 114 8.00 6.44 -9.83
N LYS A 115 9.16 5.81 -9.69
CA LYS A 115 9.74 4.90 -10.70
C LYS A 115 10.01 3.54 -10.10
N LEU A 116 9.02 2.64 -10.16
CA LEU A 116 9.12 1.28 -9.62
C LEU A 116 9.42 0.24 -10.71
N PHE A 117 9.03 0.52 -11.95
CA PHE A 117 9.17 -0.35 -13.10
C PHE A 117 10.11 0.25 -14.16
N ASP A 118 10.53 -0.56 -15.14
CA ASP A 118 11.35 -0.04 -16.25
C ASP A 118 10.51 0.80 -17.24
N ASP A 119 9.21 0.53 -17.30
CA ASP A 119 8.19 1.22 -18.10
C ASP A 119 7.38 2.25 -17.28
N SER A 120 7.85 2.64 -16.08
CA SER A 120 7.22 3.69 -15.28
C SER A 120 7.03 4.96 -16.09
N PRO A 121 5.85 5.61 -16.06
CA PRO A 121 5.62 6.85 -16.78
C PRO A 121 6.59 7.95 -16.34
N ASP A 122 7.18 8.66 -17.31
CA ASP A 122 8.06 9.82 -17.03
C ASP A 122 7.23 11.09 -16.77
N THR A 123 6.26 10.98 -15.87
CA THR A 123 5.40 12.08 -15.42
C THR A 123 5.71 12.47 -13.98
N GLU A 124 5.17 13.59 -13.51
CA GLU A 124 5.31 13.97 -12.10
C GLU A 124 4.65 12.97 -11.14
N PHE A 125 3.61 12.28 -11.59
CA PHE A 125 2.91 11.28 -10.79
C PHE A 125 3.60 9.91 -10.85
N GLY A 126 4.02 9.45 -12.03
CA GLY A 126 4.66 8.14 -12.21
C GLY A 126 3.85 7.01 -11.54
N ASP A 127 4.53 6.18 -10.76
CA ASP A 127 3.98 5.01 -10.04
C ASP A 127 3.68 5.26 -8.55
N LYS A 128 3.36 6.50 -8.15
CA LYS A 128 3.21 6.84 -6.72
C LYS A 128 2.09 6.10 -6.00
N ASP A 129 0.98 5.85 -6.69
CA ASP A 129 -0.11 5.01 -6.20
C ASP A 129 0.30 3.55 -6.02
N LYS A 130 1.19 3.03 -6.87
CA LYS A 130 1.67 1.63 -6.79
C LYS A 130 2.32 1.30 -5.45
N VAL A 131 2.85 2.29 -4.73
CA VAL A 131 3.41 2.12 -3.38
C VAL A 131 2.34 1.62 -2.39
N VAL A 132 1.13 2.19 -2.41
CA VAL A 132 0.04 1.73 -1.52
C VAL A 132 -0.51 0.37 -1.94
N HIS A 133 -0.57 0.10 -3.25
CA HIS A 133 -0.97 -1.22 -3.77
C HIS A 133 -0.01 -2.32 -3.29
N PHE A 134 1.31 -2.07 -3.38
CA PHE A 134 2.32 -2.98 -2.88
C PHE A 134 2.13 -3.31 -1.40
N PHE A 135 2.06 -2.30 -0.53
CA PHE A 135 1.99 -2.51 0.92
C PHE A 135 0.64 -3.08 1.36
N SER A 136 -0.47 -2.69 0.72
CA SER A 136 -1.80 -3.22 1.04
C SER A 136 -1.92 -4.69 0.67
N SER A 137 -1.41 -5.06 -0.52
CA SER A 137 -1.38 -6.46 -0.95
C SER A 137 -0.45 -7.30 -0.07
N ALA A 138 0.68 -6.75 0.36
CA ALA A 138 1.56 -7.40 1.32
C ALA A 138 0.88 -7.62 2.68
N TYR A 139 0.17 -6.63 3.20
CA TYR A 139 -0.60 -6.74 4.44
C TYR A 139 -1.64 -7.87 4.36
N PHE A 140 -2.47 -7.88 3.31
CA PHE A 140 -3.48 -8.93 3.14
C PHE A 140 -2.84 -10.31 2.96
N SER A 141 -1.73 -10.41 2.24
CA SER A 141 -1.06 -11.70 2.07
C SER A 141 -0.41 -12.20 3.34
N TYR A 142 0.14 -11.30 4.16
CA TYR A 142 0.75 -11.66 5.43
C TYR A 142 -0.30 -12.22 6.40
N LEU A 143 -1.50 -11.61 6.46
CA LEU A 143 -2.56 -12.04 7.38
C LEU A 143 -3.41 -13.21 6.88
N PHE A 144 -3.76 -13.23 5.59
CA PHE A 144 -4.78 -14.11 5.05
C PHE A 144 -4.25 -15.05 3.95
N GLY A 145 -2.98 -14.90 3.58
CA GLY A 145 -2.32 -15.73 2.58
C GLY A 145 -2.38 -15.14 1.16
N TYR A 146 -1.46 -15.63 0.32
CA TYR A 146 -1.23 -15.13 -1.04
C TYR A 146 -2.48 -15.13 -1.91
N SER A 147 -3.21 -16.26 -1.95
CA SER A 147 -4.40 -16.37 -2.79
C SER A 147 -5.46 -15.34 -2.41
N PHE A 148 -5.69 -15.10 -1.12
CA PHE A 148 -6.66 -14.09 -0.67
C PHE A 148 -6.24 -12.69 -1.12
N ALA A 149 -4.97 -12.33 -0.94
CA ALA A 149 -4.44 -11.03 -1.35
C ALA A 149 -4.59 -10.77 -2.85
N VAL A 150 -4.32 -11.78 -3.69
CA VAL A 150 -4.50 -11.67 -5.14
C VAL A 150 -5.97 -11.42 -5.51
N HIS A 151 -6.91 -12.14 -4.88
CA HIS A 151 -8.34 -11.94 -5.16
C HIS A 151 -8.83 -10.55 -4.72
N ILE A 152 -8.41 -10.09 -3.54
CA ILE A 152 -8.74 -8.73 -3.06
C ILE A 152 -8.12 -7.68 -3.96
N GLY A 153 -6.90 -7.88 -4.47
CA GLY A 153 -6.27 -7.00 -5.45
C GLY A 153 -7.14 -6.81 -6.69
N TYR A 154 -7.56 -7.92 -7.33
CA TYR A 154 -8.48 -7.86 -8.48
C TYR A 154 -9.80 -7.14 -8.14
N PHE A 155 -10.39 -7.45 -6.98
CA PHE A 155 -11.63 -6.80 -6.54
C PHE A 155 -11.46 -5.29 -6.37
N VAL A 156 -10.33 -4.83 -5.81
CA VAL A 156 -10.04 -3.40 -5.67
C VAL A 156 -9.89 -2.75 -7.04
N GLU A 157 -9.16 -3.36 -7.98
CA GLU A 157 -9.02 -2.80 -9.34
C GLU A 157 -10.36 -2.66 -10.06
N GLU A 158 -11.23 -3.68 -9.98
CA GLU A 158 -12.60 -3.61 -10.56
C GLU A 158 -13.45 -2.52 -9.89
N PHE A 159 -13.29 -2.34 -8.59
CA PHE A 159 -13.95 -1.27 -7.84
C PHE A 159 -13.39 0.11 -8.26
N GLU A 160 -12.09 0.24 -8.43
CA GLU A 160 -11.49 1.49 -8.89
C GLU A 160 -11.93 1.84 -10.31
N GLU A 161 -12.00 0.86 -11.22
CA GLU A 161 -12.53 1.04 -12.57
C GLU A 161 -14.00 1.53 -12.54
N SER A 162 -14.82 0.89 -11.71
CA SER A 162 -16.26 1.15 -11.67
C SER A 162 -16.62 2.49 -11.01
N PHE A 163 -15.76 3.00 -10.12
CA PHE A 163 -16.06 4.15 -9.26
C PHE A 163 -15.13 5.36 -9.43
N LYS A 164 -13.94 5.25 -10.04
CA LYS A 164 -13.09 6.42 -10.38
C LYS A 164 -13.56 7.07 -11.68
N ILE A 165 -13.41 8.40 -11.76
CA ILE A 165 -13.85 9.21 -12.91
C ILE A 165 -13.10 8.82 -14.20
N ASP A 166 -11.85 8.36 -14.10
CA ASP A 166 -10.99 7.93 -15.20
C ASP A 166 -10.63 6.43 -15.11
N GLY A 167 -11.51 5.62 -14.51
CA GLY A 167 -11.26 4.22 -14.21
C GLY A 167 -10.95 3.36 -15.44
N LYS A 168 -9.77 2.76 -15.45
CA LYS A 168 -9.38 1.61 -16.29
C LYS A 168 -8.47 0.72 -15.46
N VAL A 169 -8.56 -0.59 -15.66
CA VAL A 169 -7.58 -1.52 -15.09
C VAL A 169 -6.20 -1.20 -15.65
N ASP A 170 -5.25 -0.85 -14.77
CA ASP A 170 -3.84 -0.68 -15.11
C ASP A 170 -3.11 -2.01 -14.84
N GLU A 171 -2.47 -2.58 -15.87
CA GLU A 171 -1.68 -3.81 -15.71
C GLU A 171 -0.55 -3.65 -14.68
N ARG A 172 -0.03 -2.42 -14.48
CA ARG A 172 0.95 -2.14 -13.43
C ARG A 172 0.37 -2.24 -12.03
N ASP A 173 -0.92 -1.94 -11.84
CA ASP A 173 -1.62 -2.15 -10.56
C ASP A 173 -1.72 -3.63 -10.23
N LEU A 174 -2.15 -4.45 -11.19
CA LEU A 174 -2.18 -5.91 -11.04
C LEU A 174 -0.80 -6.48 -10.73
N LYS A 175 0.23 -6.02 -11.46
CA LYS A 175 1.60 -6.45 -11.28
C LYS A 175 2.13 -6.08 -9.89
N ILE A 176 1.97 -4.84 -9.45
CA ILE A 176 2.48 -4.41 -8.14
C ILE A 176 1.70 -5.08 -6.99
N ASN A 177 0.39 -5.33 -7.15
CA ASN A 177 -0.41 -6.10 -6.20
C ASN A 177 0.15 -7.51 -6.03
N GLU A 178 0.46 -8.20 -7.13
CA GLU A 178 1.06 -9.54 -7.09
C GLU A 178 2.43 -9.54 -6.40
N LEU A 179 3.28 -8.54 -6.69
CA LEU A 179 4.59 -8.39 -6.04
C LEU A 179 4.45 -8.11 -4.54
N GLY A 180 3.51 -7.25 -4.16
CA GLY A 180 3.16 -7.00 -2.76
C GLY A 180 2.70 -8.28 -2.07
N ALA A 181 1.80 -9.05 -2.68
CA ALA A 181 1.34 -10.33 -2.14
C ALA A 181 2.49 -11.32 -1.95
N ARG A 182 3.39 -11.46 -2.93
CA ARG A 182 4.60 -12.29 -2.79
C ARG A 182 5.49 -11.83 -1.64
N PHE A 183 5.67 -10.51 -1.48
CA PHE A 183 6.42 -9.94 -0.37
C PHE A 183 5.80 -10.30 0.99
N GLY A 184 4.50 -10.08 1.15
CA GLY A 184 3.77 -10.45 2.38
C GLY A 184 3.82 -11.95 2.69
N GLN A 185 3.78 -12.80 1.66
CA GLN A 185 3.95 -14.24 1.82
C GLN A 185 5.34 -14.61 2.35
N GLU A 186 6.40 -14.05 1.76
CA GLU A 186 7.79 -14.33 2.17
C GLU A 186 8.08 -13.86 3.61
N LEU A 187 7.45 -12.77 4.05
CA LEU A 187 7.56 -12.24 5.40
C LEU A 187 7.08 -13.21 6.50
N ASN A 188 6.25 -14.20 6.17
CA ASN A 188 5.85 -15.25 7.11
C ASN A 188 7.03 -16.19 7.49
N TYR A 189 8.09 -16.21 6.68
CA TYR A 189 9.22 -17.11 6.89
C TYR A 189 10.49 -16.36 7.33
N LYS A 190 10.67 -15.13 6.86
CA LYS A 190 11.86 -14.31 7.14
C LYS A 190 11.58 -12.84 6.90
N ILE A 191 12.24 -11.97 7.67
CA ILE A 191 12.23 -10.54 7.40
C ILE A 191 13.09 -10.28 6.15
N ILE A 192 12.45 -9.72 5.12
CA ILE A 192 13.07 -9.26 3.87
C ILE A 192 12.60 -7.84 3.59
N PHE A 193 13.26 -7.16 2.66
CA PHE A 193 12.89 -5.81 2.24
C PHE A 193 12.18 -5.80 0.87
N PRO A 194 11.31 -4.81 0.60
CA PRO A 194 10.61 -4.65 -0.67
C PRO A 194 11.50 -4.81 -1.91
N SER A 195 12.71 -4.24 -1.89
CA SER A 195 13.70 -4.32 -2.97
C SER A 195 14.03 -5.75 -3.38
N PHE A 196 14.04 -6.70 -2.45
CA PHE A 196 14.31 -8.11 -2.74
C PHE A 196 13.31 -8.68 -3.75
N ILE A 197 12.03 -8.32 -3.63
CA ILE A 197 10.97 -8.80 -4.53
C ILE A 197 10.96 -8.01 -5.82
N LEU A 198 11.09 -6.68 -5.73
CA LEU A 198 11.07 -5.79 -6.89
C LEU A 198 12.27 -6.02 -7.83
N ALA A 199 13.46 -6.30 -7.29
CA ALA A 199 14.65 -6.63 -8.08
C ALA A 199 14.59 -8.05 -8.68
N LYS A 200 13.94 -9.00 -8.00
CA LYS A 200 13.77 -10.37 -8.50
C LYS A 200 12.86 -10.42 -9.72
N GLU A 201 11.80 -9.61 -9.75
CA GLU A 201 10.93 -9.47 -10.93
C GLU A 201 11.71 -9.03 -12.16
N ARG A 202 12.54 -7.99 -12.02
CA ARG A 202 13.43 -7.50 -13.09
C ARG A 202 14.24 -8.63 -13.70
N SER A 203 14.89 -9.44 -12.87
CA SER A 203 15.76 -10.53 -13.33
C SER A 203 15.00 -11.59 -14.14
N LEU A 204 13.76 -11.90 -13.75
CA LEU A 204 12.91 -12.86 -14.45
C LEU A 204 12.40 -12.31 -15.80
N THR A 205 12.09 -11.01 -15.86
CA THR A 205 11.62 -10.35 -17.08
C THR A 205 12.73 -10.26 -18.13
N TYR A 206 13.98 -9.95 -17.74
CA TYR A 206 15.12 -10.05 -18.65
C TYR A 206 15.37 -11.47 -19.13
N GLY A 207 15.28 -12.47 -18.25
CA GLY A 207 15.45 -13.88 -18.63
C GLY A 207 14.44 -14.38 -19.65
N LYS A 208 13.21 -13.86 -19.65
CA LYS A 208 12.19 -14.19 -20.67
C LYS A 208 12.48 -13.51 -22.02
N ASN A 209 12.95 -12.26 -22.01
CA ASN A 209 13.25 -11.51 -23.23
C ASN A 209 14.50 -12.02 -23.98
N ILE A 210 15.40 -12.75 -23.33
CA ILE A 210 16.58 -13.36 -23.97
C ILE A 210 16.22 -14.70 -24.64
N ASN A 211 15.08 -15.31 -24.27
CA ASN A 211 14.63 -16.62 -24.76
C ASN A 211 13.52 -16.53 -25.82
N ASN A 212 13.21 -15.32 -26.30
CA ASN A 212 12.32 -15.04 -27.44
C ASN A 212 13.13 -14.43 -28.59
#